data_AF-A0A1X7RW70-F1
#
_entry.id   AF-A0A1X7RW70-F1
#
_cell.length_a   1.000
_cell.length_b   1.000
_cell.length_c   1.000
_cell.angle_alpha   90.00
_cell.angle_beta   90.00
_cell.angle_gamma   90.00
#
_symmetry.space_group_name_H-M   'P 1'
#
loop_
_entity.id
_entity.type
_entity.pdbx_description
1 polymer ?
#
loop_
_entity_poly.entity_id
_entity_poly.type
_entity_poly.pdbx_seq_one_letter_code
_entity_poly.pdbx_strand_id
1 'polypeptide(L)'
;MEVHTEVPVEIATKEDKLGLRLWNVIQGLRTLRATGLTRELEVFGVVEGEVFIGIIDEISHTCPDEEKEESMLKSGDTSTSPSTKAKTSAIPADQRTMKDFLTSSQASGVSGSDGAWLRPLREKPRTIYLGDIKTRGSSKLPRPGSETKPAEIQLMMYRRLLLDLAANKVDAEPIFACYTVEPHKPFSDTFIASLGNIDFDFSSQMTNVSIEADDANDEFAAPESDPLAEILAHNTLSSLWSHMIAEFTKTISVNASSSSVSRLLSAEYRQADRGNVIGRHSFVYNSDILEPYLQDVMKWWKGQREPRGVEIEDAYLKCRPCAFREICTWRAEKIEEVANKAKLRSAARAKSQV
;
A
#
# COMPACT_ATOMS: atom_id res chain seq x y z
N MET A 1 -7.47 16.54 -10.08
CA MET A 1 -7.90 17.24 -8.85
C MET A 1 -6.81 16.95 -7.85
N GLU A 2 -6.01 17.97 -7.58
CA GLU A 2 -4.82 17.90 -6.75
C GLU A 2 -5.29 18.08 -5.31
N VAL A 3 -5.20 17.02 -4.50
CA VAL A 3 -5.57 17.03 -3.07
C VAL A 3 -4.28 17.00 -2.26
N HIS A 4 -3.36 17.93 -2.56
CA HIS A 4 -2.19 18.16 -1.74
C HIS A 4 -1.84 19.64 -1.79
N THR A 5 -1.54 20.21 -0.62
CA THR A 5 -1.03 21.56 -0.50
C THR A 5 0.47 21.44 -0.25
N GLU A 6 1.29 21.84 -1.22
CA GLU A 6 2.73 21.89 -1.01
C GLU A 6 3.07 23.12 -0.16
N VAL A 7 3.71 22.88 0.99
CA VAL A 7 4.19 23.95 1.88
C VAL A 7 5.71 23.97 1.81
N PRO A 8 6.33 25.10 1.45
CA PRO A 8 7.79 25.19 1.43
C PRO A 8 8.33 25.10 2.86
N VAL A 9 9.33 24.22 3.05
CA VAL A 9 10.02 24.03 4.34
C VAL A 9 11.51 24.26 4.15
N GLU A 10 12.11 25.09 5.00
CA GLU A 10 13.54 25.33 4.98
C GLU A 10 14.32 24.17 5.61
N ILE A 11 15.31 23.65 4.88
CA ILE A 11 16.14 22.51 5.27
C ILE A 11 17.60 22.96 5.29
N ALA A 12 18.29 22.80 6.42
CA ALA A 12 19.71 23.13 6.56
C ALA A 12 20.61 21.89 6.53
N THR A 13 20.12 20.75 7.02
CA THR A 13 20.90 19.53 7.21
C THR A 13 20.30 18.32 6.49
N LYS A 14 21.11 17.25 6.34
CA LYS A 14 20.59 15.97 5.82
C LYS A 14 19.59 15.35 6.79
N GLU A 15 19.78 15.58 8.09
CA GLU A 15 18.87 15.15 9.14
C GLU A 15 17.50 15.81 8.97
N ASP A 16 17.45 17.14 8.75
CA ASP A 16 16.20 17.87 8.50
C ASP A 16 15.46 17.32 7.28
N LYS A 17 16.18 16.97 6.20
CA LYS A 17 15.58 16.40 4.99
C LYS A 17 14.90 15.07 5.26
N LEU A 18 15.53 14.18 6.04
CA LEU A 18 14.90 12.92 6.42
C LEU A 18 13.80 13.15 7.47
N GLY A 19 13.98 14.11 8.38
CA GLY A 19 12.98 14.53 9.35
C GLY A 19 11.68 14.98 8.68
N LEU A 20 11.77 15.83 7.65
CA LEU A 20 10.60 16.26 6.86
C LEU A 20 9.86 15.08 6.23
N ARG A 21 10.60 14.09 5.73
CA ARG A 21 10.02 12.88 5.13
C ARG A 21 9.25 12.04 6.14
N LEU A 22 9.84 11.80 7.32
CA LEU A 22 9.16 11.12 8.42
C LEU A 22 7.93 11.92 8.89
N TRP A 23 8.03 13.25 8.94
CA TRP A 23 6.91 14.12 9.28
C TRP A 23 5.78 14.04 8.26
N ASN A 24 6.09 14.03 6.97
CA ASN A 24 5.09 13.84 5.92
C ASN A 24 4.35 12.50 6.05
N VAL A 25 5.04 11.43 6.46
CA VAL A 25 4.39 10.14 6.75
C VAL A 25 3.43 10.26 7.94
N ILE A 26 3.86 10.91 9.03
CA ILE A 26 3.01 11.16 10.21
C ILE A 26 1.74 11.92 9.83
N GLN A 27 1.89 13.01 9.07
CA GLN A 27 0.74 13.80 8.61
C GLN A 27 -0.12 13.03 7.61
N GLY A 28 0.48 12.22 6.74
CA GLY A 28 -0.26 11.34 5.84
C GLY A 28 -1.13 10.32 6.59
N LEU A 29 -0.64 9.75 7.69
CA LEU A 29 -1.39 8.83 8.55
C LEU A 29 -2.52 9.54 9.31
N ARG A 30 -2.26 10.73 9.85
CA ARG A 30 -3.29 11.57 10.47
C ARG A 30 -4.39 11.93 9.49
N THR A 31 -4.01 12.33 8.29
CA THR A 31 -4.93 12.66 7.19
C THR A 31 -5.79 11.47 6.84
N LEU A 32 -5.21 10.28 6.71
CA LEU A 32 -5.95 9.04 6.45
C LEU A 32 -7.02 8.78 7.53
N ARG A 33 -6.71 8.99 8.82
CA ARG A 33 -7.69 8.78 9.90
C ARG A 33 -8.84 9.79 9.86
N ALA A 34 -8.53 11.04 9.53
CA ALA A 34 -9.50 12.12 9.58
C ALA A 34 -10.38 12.22 8.32
N THR A 35 -9.79 12.16 7.12
CA THR A 35 -10.53 12.31 5.84
C THR A 35 -10.86 10.97 5.19
N GLY A 36 -10.14 9.91 5.53
CA GLY A 36 -10.24 8.60 4.88
C GLY A 36 -9.45 8.45 3.59
N LEU A 37 -8.59 9.41 3.24
CA LEU A 37 -7.74 9.37 2.04
C LEU A 37 -6.39 10.05 2.32
N THR A 38 -5.31 9.42 1.89
CA THR A 38 -3.97 10.02 1.83
C THR A 38 -3.26 9.62 0.55
N ARG A 39 -2.31 10.43 0.10
CA ARG A 39 -1.58 10.27 -1.16
C ARG A 39 -0.10 10.52 -0.94
N GLU A 40 0.74 9.98 -1.82
CA GLU A 40 2.20 10.12 -1.78
C GLU A 40 2.82 9.71 -0.43
N LEU A 41 2.29 8.63 0.19
CA LEU A 41 2.77 8.17 1.49
C LEU A 41 4.07 7.38 1.32
N GLU A 42 5.16 7.88 1.90
CA GLU A 42 6.43 7.16 1.89
C GLU A 42 6.40 5.94 2.82
N VAL A 43 7.00 4.84 2.35
CA VAL A 43 7.16 3.60 3.12
C VAL A 43 8.61 3.13 3.06
N PHE A 44 9.06 2.58 4.18
CA PHE A 44 10.42 2.09 4.37
C PHE A 44 10.39 0.62 4.76
N GLY A 45 11.42 -0.13 4.36
CA GLY A 45 11.65 -1.44 4.91
C GLY A 45 13.00 -2.03 4.49
N VAL A 46 13.28 -3.20 5.03
CA VAL A 46 14.53 -3.93 4.77
C VAL A 46 14.16 -5.30 4.24
N VAL A 47 14.64 -5.64 3.04
CA VAL A 47 14.39 -6.94 2.41
C VAL A 47 15.73 -7.56 2.02
N GLU A 48 15.99 -8.75 2.56
CA GLU A 48 17.26 -9.47 2.42
C GLU A 48 18.52 -8.65 2.73
N GLY A 49 18.43 -7.75 3.72
CA GLY A 49 19.53 -6.87 4.15
C GLY A 49 19.63 -5.55 3.38
N GLU A 50 18.86 -5.37 2.31
CA GLU A 50 18.85 -4.14 1.51
C GLU A 50 17.69 -3.22 1.90
N VAL A 51 17.92 -1.91 1.85
CA VAL A 51 16.91 -0.89 2.18
C VAL A 51 16.01 -0.64 0.97
N PHE A 52 14.71 -0.73 1.19
CA PHE A 52 13.67 -0.38 0.24
C PHE A 52 12.92 0.87 0.70
N ILE A 53 12.80 1.83 -0.21
CA ILE A 53 12.05 3.07 -0.01
C ILE A 53 11.04 3.15 -1.16
N GLY A 54 9.77 3.27 -0.81
CA GLY A 54 8.66 3.39 -1.75
C GLY A 54 7.80 4.60 -1.46
N ILE A 55 7.00 5.00 -2.44
CA ILE A 55 5.97 6.03 -2.30
C ILE A 55 4.67 5.42 -2.80
N ILE A 56 3.66 5.42 -1.94
CA ILE A 56 2.33 4.90 -2.25
C ILE A 56 1.46 6.06 -2.72
N ASP A 57 1.06 6.03 -3.99
CA ASP A 57 0.28 7.09 -4.62
C ASP A 57 -1.06 7.35 -3.90
N GLU A 58 -1.76 6.29 -3.46
CA GLU A 58 -3.05 6.42 -2.79
C GLU A 58 -3.28 5.35 -1.72
N ILE A 59 -3.76 5.79 -0.55
CA ILE A 59 -4.30 4.93 0.50
C ILE A 59 -5.66 5.49 0.91
N SER A 60 -6.70 4.66 0.89
CA SER A 60 -8.05 5.10 1.24
C SER A 60 -8.85 4.08 2.03
N HIS A 61 -9.93 4.54 2.67
CA HIS A 61 -10.95 3.68 3.28
C HIS A 61 -12.06 3.27 2.30
N THR A 62 -12.06 3.82 1.09
CA THR A 62 -13.06 3.53 0.06
C THR A 62 -12.62 2.34 -0.79
N CYS A 63 -13.50 1.34 -0.95
CA CYS A 63 -13.17 0.17 -1.75
C CYS A 63 -13.02 0.55 -3.23
N PRO A 64 -11.90 0.19 -3.90
CA PRO A 64 -11.68 0.52 -5.30
C PRO A 64 -12.46 -0.37 -6.28
N ASP A 65 -12.92 -1.55 -5.85
CA ASP A 65 -13.59 -2.57 -6.68
C ASP A 65 -14.44 -3.50 -5.78
N GLU A 66 -15.70 -3.10 -5.54
CA GLU A 66 -16.64 -3.80 -4.64
C GLU A 66 -16.95 -5.23 -5.12
N GLU A 67 -17.10 -5.43 -6.43
CA GLU A 67 -17.42 -6.74 -7.02
C GLU A 67 -16.28 -7.75 -6.75
N LYS A 68 -15.03 -7.32 -6.95
CA LYS A 68 -13.89 -8.21 -6.66
C LYS A 68 -13.71 -8.43 -5.18
N GLU A 69 -13.95 -7.42 -4.34
CA GLU A 69 -13.91 -7.62 -2.90
C GLU A 69 -14.92 -8.68 -2.47
N GLU A 70 -16.16 -8.59 -2.94
CA GLU A 70 -17.21 -9.56 -2.60
C GLU A 70 -16.83 -10.98 -3.08
N SER A 71 -16.29 -11.10 -4.30
CA SER A 71 -15.82 -12.39 -4.84
C SER A 71 -14.67 -12.98 -4.01
N MET A 72 -13.75 -12.15 -3.54
CA MET A 72 -12.61 -12.55 -2.72
C MET A 72 -13.10 -13.05 -1.36
N LEU A 73 -14.02 -12.33 -0.71
CA LEU A 73 -14.58 -12.71 0.58
C LEU A 73 -15.37 -14.03 0.48
N LYS A 74 -16.17 -14.22 -0.57
CA LYS A 74 -16.90 -15.48 -0.84
C LYS A 74 -15.96 -16.67 -1.02
N SER A 75 -14.86 -16.50 -1.74
CA SER A 75 -13.86 -17.56 -1.97
C SER A 75 -13.06 -17.91 -0.71
N GLY A 76 -12.81 -16.93 0.17
CA GLY A 76 -12.12 -17.14 1.44
C GLY A 76 -12.91 -18.02 2.41
N ASP A 77 -14.23 -17.78 2.53
CA ASP A 77 -15.12 -18.56 3.41
C ASP A 77 -15.30 -20.03 2.97
N THR A 78 -15.03 -20.35 1.70
CA THR A 78 -15.14 -21.74 1.20
C THR A 78 -13.90 -22.60 1.52
N SER A 79 -12.82 -22.01 2.04
CA SER A 79 -11.52 -22.69 2.21
C SER A 79 -11.29 -23.33 3.59
N THR A 80 -12.29 -23.31 4.49
CA THR A 80 -12.21 -24.03 5.78
C THR A 80 -13.12 -25.26 5.77
N SER A 81 -12.49 -26.43 5.57
CA SER A 81 -12.99 -27.82 5.66
C SER A 81 -13.55 -28.47 4.37
N PRO A 82 -12.90 -29.55 3.87
CA PRO A 82 -13.54 -30.51 2.99
C PRO A 82 -14.28 -31.53 3.85
N SER A 83 -15.60 -31.42 3.96
CA SER A 83 -16.44 -32.52 4.44
C SER A 83 -17.52 -32.84 3.42
N THR A 84 -17.32 -34.01 2.82
CA THR A 84 -18.31 -34.98 2.34
C THR A 84 -19.70 -34.48 1.96
N LYS A 85 -20.04 -34.65 0.68
CA LYS A 85 -21.40 -34.64 0.12
C LYS A 85 -22.43 -35.20 1.11
N ALA A 86 -23.25 -34.32 1.69
CA ALA A 86 -24.48 -34.69 2.38
C ALA A 86 -25.61 -33.78 1.89
N LYS A 87 -26.70 -34.44 1.49
CA LYS A 87 -27.93 -33.87 0.93
C LYS A 87 -28.46 -32.73 1.80
N THR A 88 -28.78 -31.60 1.16
CA THR A 88 -29.61 -30.53 1.72
C THR A 88 -30.98 -31.09 2.14
N SER A 89 -31.18 -31.28 3.44
CA SER A 89 -32.51 -31.18 4.05
C SER A 89 -32.62 -29.79 4.67
N ALA A 90 -33.64 -29.03 4.27
CA ALA A 90 -33.93 -27.69 4.76
C ALA A 90 -34.03 -27.66 6.29
N ILE A 91 -33.30 -26.73 6.93
CA ILE A 91 -33.40 -26.46 8.36
C ILE A 91 -34.50 -25.38 8.55
N PRO A 92 -35.44 -25.53 9.51
CA PRO A 92 -36.55 -24.59 9.70
C PRO A 92 -36.07 -23.18 10.12
N ALA A 93 -36.90 -22.17 9.81
CA ALA A 93 -36.62 -20.73 9.96
C ALA A 93 -36.37 -20.22 11.40
N ASP A 94 -36.30 -21.10 12.40
CA ASP A 94 -36.21 -20.76 13.82
C ASP A 94 -34.89 -21.18 14.49
N GLN A 95 -33.92 -21.70 13.73
CA GLN A 95 -32.63 -22.13 14.29
C GLN A 95 -31.53 -21.08 14.06
N ARG A 96 -31.22 -20.29 15.10
CA ARG A 96 -30.08 -19.37 15.14
C ARG A 96 -28.75 -20.11 15.05
N THR A 97 -27.78 -19.54 14.33
CA THR A 97 -26.46 -20.15 14.10
C THR A 97 -25.56 -19.95 15.33
N MET A 98 -24.57 -20.83 15.56
CA MET A 98 -23.68 -20.74 16.73
C MET A 98 -22.91 -19.40 16.85
N LYS A 99 -22.73 -18.66 15.75
CA LYS A 99 -22.19 -17.29 15.75
C LYS A 99 -23.11 -16.29 16.47
N ASP A 100 -24.43 -16.44 16.36
CA ASP A 100 -25.40 -15.55 17.03
C ASP A 100 -25.42 -15.81 18.55
N PHE A 101 -25.22 -17.06 18.96
CA PHE A 101 -25.16 -17.44 20.38
C PHE A 101 -23.90 -16.91 21.08
N LEU A 102 -22.75 -16.94 20.41
CA LEU A 102 -21.49 -16.38 20.93
C LEU A 102 -21.52 -14.85 21.03
N THR A 103 -22.34 -14.19 20.20
CA THR A 103 -22.51 -12.72 20.26
C THR A 103 -23.49 -12.31 21.37
N SER A 104 -24.50 -13.15 21.66
CA SER A 104 -25.51 -12.88 22.69
C SER A 104 -25.06 -13.20 24.12
N SER A 105 -24.01 -14.00 24.32
CA SER A 105 -23.60 -14.51 25.64
C SER A 105 -22.63 -13.61 26.42
N GLN A 106 -22.16 -12.49 25.84
CA GLN A 106 -21.47 -11.44 26.60
C GLN A 106 -22.43 -10.40 27.22
N ALA A 107 -23.75 -10.59 27.07
CA ALA A 107 -24.77 -9.73 27.66
C ALA A 107 -25.59 -10.51 28.71
N SER A 108 -24.97 -10.97 29.79
CA SER A 108 -25.68 -11.40 31.00
C SER A 108 -24.72 -11.49 32.19
N GLY A 109 -24.76 -10.47 33.05
CA GLY A 109 -24.01 -10.44 34.32
C GLY A 109 -24.34 -9.23 35.19
N VAL A 110 -25.39 -9.39 36.02
CA VAL A 110 -25.67 -8.70 37.30
C VAL A 110 -26.31 -7.29 37.25
N SER A 111 -27.48 -7.24 37.90
CA SER A 111 -28.40 -6.12 38.10
C SER A 111 -27.82 -4.92 38.86
N GLY A 112 -28.25 -3.71 38.45
CA GLY A 112 -28.20 -2.51 39.29
C GLY A 112 -28.43 -1.21 38.51
N SER A 113 -29.67 -0.73 38.54
CA SER A 113 -30.16 0.67 38.42
C SER A 113 -29.49 1.65 37.44
N ASP A 114 -30.32 2.13 36.49
CA ASP A 114 -30.35 3.44 35.83
C ASP A 114 -29.07 4.03 35.22
N GLY A 115 -29.09 4.12 33.87
CA GLY A 115 -28.27 5.06 33.10
C GLY A 115 -27.13 4.44 32.28
N ALA A 116 -27.42 3.56 31.30
CA ALA A 116 -26.39 3.07 30.37
C ALA A 116 -26.96 2.51 29.06
N TRP A 117 -27.59 3.35 28.23
CA TRP A 117 -28.01 2.97 26.85
C TRP A 117 -27.27 3.71 25.73
N LEU A 118 -26.14 4.37 26.02
CA LEU A 118 -25.27 4.95 25.00
C LEU A 118 -23.85 4.42 25.18
N ARG A 119 -23.66 3.15 24.82
CA ARG A 119 -22.33 2.63 24.50
C ARG A 119 -22.12 2.94 23.01
N PRO A 120 -21.08 3.70 22.60
CA PRO A 120 -20.86 3.95 21.18
C PRO A 120 -20.79 2.61 20.46
N LEU A 121 -21.59 2.45 19.40
CA LEU A 121 -21.43 1.35 18.44
C LEU A 121 -19.95 1.32 18.10
N ARG A 122 -19.26 0.25 18.51
CA ARG A 122 -17.85 0.05 18.22
C ARG A 122 -17.71 0.08 16.70
N GLU A 123 -17.31 1.23 16.15
CA GLU A 123 -17.19 1.40 14.70
C GLU A 123 -16.38 0.24 14.15
N LYS A 124 -16.92 -0.45 13.15
CA LYS A 124 -16.22 -1.55 12.50
C LYS A 124 -14.87 -0.99 12.03
N PRO A 125 -13.73 -1.67 12.31
CA PRO A 125 -12.43 -1.15 11.89
C PRO A 125 -12.46 -0.91 10.38
N ARG A 126 -12.17 0.34 9.98
CA ARG A 126 -12.24 0.75 8.57
C ARG A 126 -11.16 0.01 7.79
N THR A 127 -11.57 -0.72 6.76
CA THR A 127 -10.64 -1.41 5.85
C THR A 127 -9.81 -0.37 5.11
N ILE A 128 -8.52 -0.65 4.91
CA ILE A 128 -7.59 0.21 4.17
C ILE A 128 -7.27 -0.42 2.83
N TYR A 129 -7.38 0.33 1.74
CA TYR A 129 -7.08 -0.09 0.38
C TYR A 129 -5.88 0.70 -0.16
N LEU A 130 -5.01 0.01 -0.90
CA LEU A 130 -3.87 0.61 -1.58
C LEU A 130 -4.19 0.78 -3.06
N GLY A 131 -3.98 1.99 -3.55
CA GLY A 131 -4.12 2.39 -4.94
C GLY A 131 -2.79 2.87 -5.52
N ASP A 132 -2.61 2.66 -6.81
CA ASP A 132 -1.48 3.16 -7.59
C ASP A 132 -1.99 3.74 -8.91
N ILE A 133 -1.45 4.89 -9.33
CA ILE A 133 -1.86 5.60 -10.54
C ILE A 133 -0.78 5.41 -11.61
N LYS A 134 -1.14 4.72 -12.70
CA LYS A 134 -0.25 4.50 -13.84
C LYS A 134 -0.64 5.31 -15.06
N THR A 135 0.27 6.14 -15.54
CA THR A 135 0.12 6.83 -16.82
C THR A 135 0.47 5.93 -18.00
N ARG A 136 -0.34 5.95 -19.05
CA ARG A 136 -0.07 5.22 -20.30
C ARG A 136 -0.36 6.08 -21.53
N GLY A 137 0.44 5.88 -22.58
CA GLY A 137 0.18 6.48 -23.90
C GLY A 137 -0.92 5.78 -24.69
N SER A 138 -1.21 4.51 -24.38
CA SER A 138 -2.32 3.75 -24.99
C SER A 138 -3.63 4.04 -24.25
N SER A 139 -4.73 4.16 -25.00
CA SER A 139 -6.09 4.38 -24.49
C SER A 139 -6.81 3.11 -24.04
N LYS A 140 -6.16 1.93 -24.14
CA LYS A 140 -6.73 0.64 -23.72
C LYS A 140 -6.09 0.16 -22.44
N LEU A 141 -6.80 -0.58 -21.60
CA LEU A 141 -6.19 -1.24 -20.44
C LEU A 141 -5.02 -2.15 -20.82
N PRO A 142 -3.99 -2.27 -19.95
CA PRO A 142 -2.92 -3.22 -20.17
C PRO A 142 -3.47 -4.65 -20.15
N ARG A 143 -2.83 -5.52 -20.92
CA ARG A 143 -3.18 -6.93 -20.94
C ARG A 143 -2.70 -7.58 -19.65
N PRO A 144 -3.53 -8.42 -18.99
CA PRO A 144 -3.08 -9.21 -17.86
C PRO A 144 -1.85 -10.04 -18.25
N GLY A 145 -0.82 -10.05 -17.40
CA GLY A 145 0.44 -10.74 -17.66
C GLY A 145 1.62 -9.77 -17.59
N SER A 146 2.49 -9.75 -18.60
CA SER A 146 3.74 -8.97 -18.59
C SER A 146 3.51 -7.47 -18.39
N GLU A 147 2.42 -6.90 -18.93
CA GLU A 147 2.14 -5.47 -18.83
C GLU A 147 1.64 -5.05 -17.43
N THR A 148 0.87 -5.90 -16.73
CA THR A 148 0.37 -5.59 -15.37
C THR A 148 1.35 -5.99 -14.27
N LYS A 149 2.26 -6.93 -14.56
CA LYS A 149 3.16 -7.52 -13.58
C LYS A 149 3.97 -6.50 -12.76
N PRO A 150 4.55 -5.43 -13.33
CA PRO A 150 5.31 -4.46 -12.55
C PRO A 150 4.44 -3.74 -11.51
N ALA A 151 3.24 -3.30 -11.89
CA ALA A 151 2.30 -2.65 -10.98
C ALA A 151 1.80 -3.63 -9.89
N GLU A 152 1.58 -4.89 -10.26
CA GLU A 152 1.21 -5.93 -9.31
C GLU A 152 2.28 -6.16 -8.24
N ILE A 153 3.53 -6.36 -8.66
CA ILE A 153 4.66 -6.54 -7.74
C ILE A 153 4.85 -5.31 -6.86
N GLN A 154 4.79 -4.10 -7.44
CA GLN A 154 4.95 -2.86 -6.69
C GLN A 154 3.91 -2.72 -5.57
N LEU A 155 2.62 -2.87 -5.89
CA LEU A 155 1.54 -2.78 -4.90
C LEU A 155 1.65 -3.89 -3.84
N MET A 156 2.04 -5.11 -4.22
CA MET A 156 2.27 -6.19 -3.24
C MET A 156 3.45 -5.88 -2.31
N MET A 157 4.52 -5.29 -2.85
CA MET A 157 5.67 -4.84 -2.06
C MET A 157 5.28 -3.70 -1.11
N TYR A 158 4.55 -2.70 -1.59
CA TYR A 158 4.06 -1.59 -0.78
C TYR A 158 3.17 -2.06 0.36
N ARG A 159 2.26 -3.01 0.10
CA ARG A 159 1.46 -3.64 1.15
C ARG A 159 2.32 -4.31 2.22
N ARG A 160 3.36 -5.05 1.81
CA ARG A 160 4.31 -5.70 2.74
C ARG A 160 5.02 -4.66 3.60
N LEU A 161 5.64 -3.65 2.97
CA LEU A 161 6.37 -2.58 3.66
C LEU A 161 5.48 -1.84 4.67
N LEU A 162 4.26 -1.49 4.25
CA LEU A 162 3.30 -0.80 5.10
C LEU A 162 2.92 -1.62 6.35
N LEU A 163 2.71 -2.93 6.18
CA LEU A 163 2.41 -3.82 7.31
C LEU A 163 3.61 -4.08 8.21
N ASP A 164 4.82 -4.17 7.64
CA ASP A 164 6.04 -4.35 8.43
C ASP A 164 6.34 -3.11 9.30
N LEU A 165 6.08 -1.89 8.79
CA LEU A 165 6.12 -0.65 9.58
C LEU A 165 5.07 -0.66 10.69
N ALA A 166 3.82 -0.98 10.36
CA ALA A 166 2.73 -1.02 11.34
C ALA A 166 2.94 -2.09 12.43
N ALA A 167 3.61 -3.19 12.10
CA ALA A 167 4.01 -4.23 13.04
C ALA A 167 5.33 -3.93 13.79
N ASN A 168 5.94 -2.76 13.57
CA ASN A 168 7.24 -2.36 14.13
C ASN A 168 8.34 -3.41 13.89
N LYS A 169 8.42 -3.95 12.66
CA LYS A 169 9.44 -4.94 12.25
C LYS A 169 10.62 -4.33 11.50
N VAL A 170 10.51 -3.05 11.13
CA VAL A 170 11.53 -2.36 10.33
C VAL A 170 12.55 -1.74 11.26
N ASP A 171 13.79 -2.20 11.15
CA ASP A 171 14.92 -1.56 11.83
C ASP A 171 15.27 -0.22 11.14
N ALA A 172 15.43 0.82 11.96
CA ALA A 172 15.74 2.16 11.50
C ALA A 172 17.23 2.34 11.17
N GLU A 173 18.12 1.55 11.78
CA GLU A 173 19.57 1.71 11.60
C GLU A 173 20.02 1.57 10.14
N PRO A 174 19.61 0.54 9.37
CA PRO A 174 19.99 0.42 7.96
C PRO A 174 19.50 1.61 7.12
N ILE A 175 18.32 2.16 7.45
CA ILE A 175 17.73 3.30 6.76
C ILE A 175 18.55 4.56 7.03
N PHE A 176 18.88 4.83 8.29
CA PHE A 176 19.73 5.98 8.65
C PHE A 176 21.13 5.87 8.03
N ALA A 177 21.71 4.66 8.00
CA ALA A 177 22.97 4.41 7.32
C ALA A 177 22.89 4.70 5.81
N CYS A 178 21.79 4.30 5.15
CA CYS A 178 21.55 4.57 3.73
C CYS A 178 21.55 6.07 3.41
N TYR A 179 20.98 6.91 4.28
CA TYR A 179 21.00 8.37 4.13
C TYR A 179 22.30 9.04 4.62
N THR A 180 23.19 8.29 5.27
CA THR A 180 24.41 8.83 5.90
C THR A 180 24.10 9.97 6.86
N VAL A 181 23.12 9.75 7.75
CA VAL A 181 22.65 10.70 8.76
C VAL A 181 22.98 10.25 10.17
N GLU A 182 23.03 11.20 11.10
CA GLU A 182 23.23 10.92 12.52
C GLU A 182 21.87 10.85 13.26
N PRO A 183 21.45 9.68 13.79
CA PRO A 183 20.09 9.50 14.31
C PRO A 183 19.76 10.36 15.55
N HIS A 184 20.77 10.67 16.36
CA HIS A 184 20.64 11.40 17.62
C HIS A 184 21.00 12.88 17.52
N LYS A 185 21.36 13.36 16.33
CA LYS A 185 21.65 14.77 16.11
C LYS A 185 20.32 15.56 16.13
N PRO A 186 20.24 16.67 16.87
CA PRO A 186 19.05 17.49 16.88
C PRO A 186 18.83 18.16 15.52
N PHE A 187 17.57 18.36 15.15
CA PHE A 187 17.20 19.14 13.97
C PHE A 187 17.64 20.59 14.08
N SER A 188 17.80 21.26 12.92
CA SER A 188 18.17 22.67 12.90
C SER A 188 17.03 23.57 13.39
N ASP A 189 17.38 24.67 14.07
CA ASP A 189 16.42 25.67 14.52
C ASP A 189 15.60 26.25 13.35
N THR A 190 16.23 26.40 12.17
CA THR A 190 15.56 26.83 10.93
C THR A 190 14.48 25.85 10.50
N PHE A 191 14.75 24.55 10.58
CA PHE A 191 13.76 23.53 10.25
C PHE A 191 12.61 23.52 11.27
N ILE A 192 12.93 23.59 12.56
CA ILE A 192 11.93 23.62 13.64
C ILE A 192 11.01 24.86 13.51
N ALA A 193 11.60 26.04 13.29
CA ALA A 193 10.85 27.28 13.09
C ALA A 193 9.97 27.21 11.84
N SER A 194 10.50 26.67 10.73
CA SER A 194 9.74 26.50 9.51
C SER A 194 8.55 25.55 9.69
N LEU A 195 8.70 24.48 10.49
CA LEU A 195 7.65 23.50 10.72
C LEU A 195 6.58 23.99 11.70
N GLY A 196 6.98 24.75 12.74
CA GLY A 196 6.06 25.35 13.71
C GLY A 196 5.17 26.45 13.12
N ASN A 197 5.59 27.07 12.01
CA ASN A 197 4.77 28.05 11.28
C ASN A 197 3.77 27.40 10.31
N ILE A 198 3.80 26.08 10.12
CA ILE A 198 2.85 25.40 9.25
C ILE A 198 1.58 25.19 10.04
N ASP A 199 0.56 25.98 9.71
CA ASP A 199 -0.79 25.80 10.22
C ASP A 199 -1.36 24.52 9.57
N PHE A 200 -1.28 23.39 10.27
CA PHE A 200 -1.92 22.14 9.87
C PHE A 200 -3.41 22.22 10.23
N ASP A 201 -4.09 23.20 9.65
CA ASP A 201 -5.48 23.52 9.98
C ASP A 201 -6.42 22.43 9.41
N PHE A 202 -6.46 21.31 10.13
CA PHE A 202 -7.37 20.20 9.90
C PHE A 202 -8.81 20.58 10.33
N SER A 203 -8.91 21.55 11.24
CA SER A 203 -10.16 22.05 11.82
C SER A 203 -10.95 22.95 10.86
N SER A 204 -10.29 23.86 10.12
CA SER A 204 -11.02 24.78 9.23
C SER A 204 -11.69 24.10 8.03
N GLN A 205 -11.23 22.92 7.59
CA GLN A 205 -11.93 22.15 6.55
C GLN A 205 -13.19 21.44 7.07
N MET A 206 -13.29 21.16 8.37
CA MET A 206 -14.46 20.52 8.99
C MET A 206 -15.62 21.49 9.21
N THR A 207 -15.34 22.78 9.40
CA THR A 207 -16.37 23.80 9.70
C THR A 207 -17.19 24.25 8.47
N ASN A 208 -16.79 23.88 7.25
CA ASN A 208 -17.51 24.24 6.02
C ASN A 208 -18.63 23.26 5.62
N VAL A 209 -18.90 22.22 6.43
CA VAL A 209 -20.16 21.46 6.32
C VAL A 209 -21.17 22.13 7.25
N SER A 210 -21.79 23.21 6.78
CA SER A 210 -22.91 23.87 7.45
C SER A 210 -24.10 22.91 7.55
N ILE A 211 -24.14 22.09 8.61
CA ILE A 211 -25.39 21.52 9.10
C ILE A 211 -25.95 22.57 10.04
N GLU A 212 -26.94 23.32 9.56
CA GLU A 212 -27.82 24.10 10.42
C GLU A 212 -28.56 23.11 11.33
N ALA A 213 -28.12 22.98 12.57
CA ALA A 213 -28.94 22.39 13.62
C ALA A 213 -28.55 22.98 14.97
N ASP A 214 -29.58 23.53 15.59
CA ASP A 214 -29.65 24.01 16.97
C ASP A 214 -29.05 23.02 17.99
N ASP A 215 -28.63 23.64 19.09
CA ASP A 215 -28.68 23.13 20.46
C ASP A 215 -27.35 22.77 21.12
N ALA A 216 -27.31 23.15 22.39
CA ALA A 216 -26.14 23.35 23.19
C ALA A 216 -25.36 22.08 23.54
N ASN A 217 -24.04 22.26 23.65
CA ASN A 217 -23.16 21.54 24.56
C ASN A 217 -22.73 20.11 24.13
N ASP A 218 -21.70 20.03 23.28
CA ASP A 218 -20.76 18.90 23.30
C ASP A 218 -19.34 19.38 22.96
N GLU A 219 -18.67 19.92 23.98
CA GLU A 219 -17.27 20.32 23.96
C GLU A 219 -16.39 19.06 24.08
N PHE A 220 -16.26 18.31 23.00
CA PHE A 220 -15.26 17.24 22.87
C PHE A 220 -14.42 17.43 21.60
N ALA A 221 -13.77 18.58 21.50
CA ALA A 221 -12.59 18.72 20.66
C ALA A 221 -11.39 18.25 21.48
N ALA A 222 -10.77 17.13 21.10
CA ALA A 222 -9.50 16.70 21.67
C ALA A 222 -8.44 17.82 21.48
N PRO A 223 -7.50 18.01 22.42
CA PRO A 223 -6.44 19.01 22.22
C PRO A 223 -5.54 18.50 21.09
N GLU A 224 -5.71 19.06 19.90
CA GLU A 224 -4.76 18.92 18.80
C GLU A 224 -3.41 19.44 19.31
N SER A 225 -2.42 18.56 19.38
CA SER A 225 -1.10 18.89 19.90
C SER A 225 -0.47 19.96 19.02
N ASP A 226 -0.06 21.07 19.64
CA ASP A 226 0.73 22.13 19.01
C ASP A 226 1.88 21.50 18.18
N PRO A 227 1.89 21.67 16.84
CA PRO A 227 2.91 21.08 15.97
C PRO A 227 4.33 21.43 16.38
N LEU A 228 4.53 22.64 16.94
CA LEU A 228 5.82 23.08 17.45
C LEU A 228 6.21 22.32 18.72
N ALA A 229 5.28 22.13 19.66
CA ALA A 229 5.53 21.33 20.86
C ALA A 229 5.87 19.87 20.52
N GLU A 230 5.20 19.31 19.51
CA GLU A 230 5.42 17.96 19.04
C GLU A 230 6.82 17.78 18.42
N ILE A 231 7.22 18.67 17.49
CA ILE A 231 8.55 18.57 16.88
C ILE A 231 9.67 18.81 17.89
N LEU A 232 9.44 19.67 18.89
CA LEU A 232 10.38 19.88 19.99
C LEU A 232 10.49 18.64 20.89
N ALA A 233 9.40 17.92 21.11
CA ALA A 233 9.42 16.65 21.85
C ALA A 233 10.13 15.52 21.07
N HIS A 234 10.09 15.57 19.74
CA HIS A 234 10.69 14.59 18.84
C HIS A 234 11.83 15.18 18.00
N ASN A 235 12.72 15.95 18.63
CA ASN A 235 13.73 16.77 17.95
C ASN A 235 14.92 16.02 17.30
N THR A 236 14.91 14.69 17.29
CA THR A 236 15.92 13.85 16.62
C THR A 236 15.26 12.84 15.68
N LEU A 237 16.02 12.32 14.71
CA LEU A 237 15.53 11.28 13.79
C LEU A 237 15.09 10.02 14.53
N SER A 238 15.84 9.57 15.55
CA SER A 238 15.46 8.40 16.35
C SER A 238 14.12 8.61 17.07
N SER A 239 13.94 9.76 17.75
CA SER A 239 12.69 10.06 18.45
C SER A 239 11.52 10.23 17.50
N LEU A 240 11.74 10.85 16.34
CA LEU A 240 10.71 11.08 15.33
C LEU A 240 10.32 9.76 14.64
N TRP A 241 11.28 8.86 14.40
CA TRP A 241 11.00 7.52 13.89
C TRP A 241 10.10 6.73 14.85
N SER A 242 10.44 6.70 16.15
CA SER A 242 9.59 6.03 17.15
C SER A 242 8.18 6.61 17.19
N HIS A 243 8.05 7.93 17.03
CA HIS A 243 6.76 8.59 16.95
C HIS A 243 5.98 8.23 15.67
N MET A 244 6.65 8.20 14.51
CA MET A 244 6.07 7.72 13.26
C MET A 244 5.54 6.29 13.38
N ILE A 245 6.29 5.38 14.02
CA ILE A 245 5.84 4.02 14.27
C ILE A 245 4.61 3.99 15.19
N ALA A 246 4.57 4.83 16.23
CA ALA A 246 3.40 4.96 17.10
C ALA A 246 2.15 5.41 16.31
N GLU A 247 2.31 6.34 15.38
CA GLU A 247 1.22 6.77 14.47
C GLU A 247 0.78 5.67 13.51
N PHE A 248 1.70 4.83 13.03
CA PHE A 248 1.35 3.64 12.25
C PHE A 248 0.51 2.66 13.07
N THR A 249 0.91 2.35 14.30
CA THR A 249 0.16 1.43 15.18
C THR A 249 -1.23 1.96 15.54
N LYS A 250 -1.41 3.29 15.63
CA LYS A 250 -2.74 3.90 15.83
C LYS A 250 -3.64 3.79 14.59
N THR A 251 -3.06 3.79 13.39
CA THR A 251 -3.79 3.88 12.12
C THR A 251 -4.09 2.50 11.52
N ILE A 252 -3.13 1.58 11.63
CA ILE A 252 -3.15 0.28 10.98
C ILE A 252 -3.13 -0.81 12.04
N SER A 253 -4.25 -1.51 12.19
CA SER A 253 -4.36 -2.65 13.09
C SER A 253 -3.74 -3.90 12.44
N VAL A 254 -2.67 -4.42 13.03
CA VAL A 254 -2.03 -5.67 12.61
C VAL A 254 -2.09 -6.69 13.74
N ASN A 255 -2.74 -7.82 13.47
CA ASN A 255 -2.80 -8.98 14.36
C ASN A 255 -2.04 -10.16 13.72
N ALA A 256 -1.76 -11.20 14.51
CA ALA A 256 -1.04 -12.39 14.04
C ALA A 256 -1.70 -13.09 12.83
N SER A 257 -3.02 -12.96 12.66
CA SER A 257 -3.81 -13.63 11.61
C SER A 257 -4.57 -12.69 10.67
N SER A 258 -4.61 -11.38 10.94
CA SER A 258 -5.38 -10.43 10.14
C SER A 258 -4.81 -9.00 10.22
N SER A 259 -5.11 -8.20 9.19
CA SER A 259 -4.73 -6.78 9.13
C SER A 259 -5.91 -5.93 8.67
N SER A 260 -5.97 -4.66 9.08
CA SER A 260 -6.95 -3.70 8.53
C SER A 260 -6.68 -3.37 7.06
N VAL A 261 -5.47 -3.60 6.56
CA VAL A 261 -5.11 -3.44 5.15
C VAL A 261 -5.63 -4.62 4.32
N SER A 262 -6.49 -4.31 3.36
CA SER A 262 -7.10 -5.28 2.45
C SER A 262 -6.05 -6.07 1.67
N ARG A 263 -6.43 -7.28 1.26
CA ARG A 263 -5.66 -8.06 0.28
C ARG A 263 -5.99 -7.64 -1.14
N LEU A 264 -7.09 -6.91 -1.36
CA LEU A 264 -7.41 -6.34 -2.66
C LEU A 264 -6.51 -5.13 -2.93
N LEU A 265 -5.75 -5.19 -4.01
CA LEU A 265 -4.85 -4.15 -4.47
C LEU A 265 -5.32 -3.65 -5.83
N SER A 266 -5.10 -2.37 -6.13
CA SER A 266 -5.63 -1.79 -7.35
C SER A 266 -4.71 -0.78 -8.02
N ALA A 267 -4.54 -0.92 -9.33
CA ALA A 267 -3.85 0.04 -10.17
C ALA A 267 -4.86 0.74 -11.11
N GLU A 268 -4.93 2.06 -11.03
CA GLU A 268 -5.73 2.89 -11.92
C GLU A 268 -4.89 3.41 -13.09
N TYR A 269 -5.33 3.16 -14.30
CA TYR A 269 -4.63 3.60 -15.50
C TYR A 269 -5.24 4.88 -16.04
N ARG A 270 -4.39 5.88 -16.28
CA ARG A 270 -4.77 7.18 -16.86
C ARG A 270 -4.03 7.45 -18.16
N GLN A 271 -4.69 8.16 -19.06
CA GLN A 271 -4.09 8.59 -20.33
C GLN A 271 -3.07 9.71 -20.05
N ALA A 272 -1.85 9.59 -20.58
CA ALA A 272 -0.75 10.51 -20.28
C ALA A 272 -0.96 11.95 -20.78
N ASP A 273 -1.75 12.15 -21.84
CA ASP A 273 -2.01 13.45 -22.47
C ASP A 273 -3.16 14.22 -21.80
N ARG A 274 -4.27 13.53 -21.51
CA ARG A 274 -5.53 14.14 -21.03
C ARG A 274 -5.84 13.86 -19.56
N GLY A 275 -5.12 12.93 -18.93
CA GLY A 275 -5.38 12.50 -17.54
C GLY A 275 -6.67 11.68 -17.35
N ASN A 276 -7.39 11.39 -18.45
CA ASN A 276 -8.63 10.61 -18.42
C ASN A 276 -8.38 9.20 -17.90
N VAL A 277 -9.32 8.71 -17.08
CA VAL A 277 -9.27 7.33 -16.56
C VAL A 277 -9.56 6.36 -17.70
N ILE A 278 -8.62 5.46 -17.97
CA ILE A 278 -8.76 4.36 -18.93
C ILE A 278 -9.50 3.20 -18.27
N GLY A 279 -9.22 2.95 -17.00
CA GLY A 279 -9.85 1.92 -16.19
C GLY A 279 -8.92 1.44 -15.08
N ARG A 280 -9.33 0.37 -14.40
CA ARG A 280 -8.68 -0.11 -13.19
C ARG A 280 -8.36 -1.60 -13.29
N HIS A 281 -7.18 -1.99 -12.79
CA HIS A 281 -6.76 -3.39 -12.64
C HIS A 281 -6.64 -3.73 -11.17
N SER A 282 -7.68 -4.36 -10.63
CA SER A 282 -7.69 -4.85 -9.25
C SER A 282 -7.36 -6.34 -9.19
N PHE A 283 -6.54 -6.75 -8.22
CA PHE A 283 -6.08 -8.12 -8.03
C PHE A 283 -5.82 -8.41 -6.54
N VAL A 284 -5.70 -9.68 -6.18
CA VAL A 284 -5.53 -10.10 -4.78
C VAL A 284 -4.05 -10.31 -4.46
N TYR A 285 -3.61 -9.81 -3.31
CA TYR A 285 -2.27 -10.02 -2.76
C TYR A 285 -1.94 -11.51 -2.65
N ASN A 286 -0.81 -11.87 -3.26
CA ASN A 286 -0.29 -13.23 -3.28
C ASN A 286 1.20 -13.28 -2.89
N SER A 287 1.46 -13.80 -1.68
CA SER A 287 2.83 -13.95 -1.17
C SER A 287 3.65 -14.98 -1.93
N ASP A 288 3.01 -16.03 -2.45
CA ASP A 288 3.66 -17.11 -3.19
C ASP A 288 4.16 -16.64 -4.57
N ILE A 289 3.67 -15.48 -5.01
CA ILE A 289 4.15 -14.80 -6.22
C ILE A 289 5.22 -13.77 -5.86
N LEU A 290 5.00 -12.97 -4.80
CA LEU A 290 5.91 -11.89 -4.42
C LEU A 290 7.25 -12.43 -3.95
N GLU A 291 7.26 -13.40 -3.03
CA GLU A 291 8.49 -13.84 -2.37
C GLU A 291 9.48 -14.50 -3.34
N PRO A 292 9.08 -15.45 -4.21
CA PRO A 292 10.01 -15.99 -5.21
C PRO A 292 10.48 -14.95 -6.22
N TYR A 293 9.64 -13.97 -6.56
CA TYR A 293 10.01 -12.86 -7.44
C TYR A 293 11.10 -11.99 -6.81
N LEU A 294 10.93 -11.60 -5.54
CA LEU A 294 11.93 -10.82 -4.81
C LEU A 294 13.24 -11.59 -4.70
N GLN A 295 13.21 -12.86 -4.30
CA GLN A 295 14.42 -13.69 -4.22
C GLN A 295 15.14 -13.81 -5.58
N ASP A 296 14.41 -13.93 -6.68
CA ASP A 296 15.01 -13.99 -8.02
C ASP A 296 15.67 -12.66 -8.42
N VAL A 297 15.00 -11.54 -8.13
CA VAL A 297 15.50 -10.19 -8.43
C VAL A 297 16.69 -9.84 -7.54
N MET A 298 16.66 -10.21 -6.26
CA MET A 298 17.76 -9.97 -5.32
C MET A 298 19.04 -10.72 -5.71
N LYS A 299 18.93 -11.94 -6.25
CA LYS A 299 20.09 -12.64 -6.82
C LYS A 299 20.75 -11.85 -7.93
N TRP A 300 19.97 -11.18 -8.78
CA TRP A 300 20.52 -10.31 -9.82
C TRP A 300 21.21 -9.07 -9.23
N TRP A 301 20.56 -8.37 -8.29
CA TRP A 301 21.16 -7.21 -7.60
C TRP A 301 22.46 -7.54 -6.85
N LYS A 302 22.53 -8.72 -6.23
CA LYS A 302 23.72 -9.22 -5.53
C LYS A 302 24.80 -9.80 -6.46
N GLY A 303 24.61 -9.75 -7.79
CA GLY A 303 25.54 -10.31 -8.76
C GLY A 303 25.63 -11.84 -8.77
N GLN A 304 24.67 -12.53 -8.15
CA GLN A 304 24.60 -14.00 -8.05
C GLN A 304 23.92 -14.64 -9.27
N ARG A 305 23.39 -13.83 -10.18
CA ARG A 305 22.67 -14.26 -11.38
C ARG A 305 22.90 -13.28 -12.53
N GLU A 306 23.04 -13.81 -13.73
CA GLU A 306 23.08 -13.06 -14.99
C GLU A 306 21.78 -12.29 -15.29
N PRO A 307 21.84 -11.16 -16.02
CA PRO A 307 20.66 -10.43 -16.44
C PRO A 307 19.78 -11.30 -17.36
N ARG A 308 18.46 -11.23 -17.12
CA ARG A 308 17.47 -11.84 -18.02
C ARG A 308 16.88 -10.76 -18.90
N GLY A 309 16.81 -11.01 -20.21
CA GLY A 309 16.15 -10.11 -21.14
C GLY A 309 14.64 -10.05 -20.94
N VAL A 310 14.01 -9.12 -21.65
CA VAL A 310 12.56 -8.88 -21.59
C VAL A 310 11.77 -10.07 -22.16
N GLU A 311 10.50 -10.19 -21.76
CA GLU A 311 9.58 -11.14 -22.41
C GLU A 311 9.47 -10.84 -23.92
N ILE A 312 9.27 -11.88 -24.72
CA ILE A 312 9.33 -11.78 -26.19
C ILE A 312 8.24 -10.84 -26.71
N GLU A 313 7.07 -10.85 -26.06
CA GLU A 313 5.92 -10.01 -26.34
C GLU A 313 6.24 -8.52 -26.14
N ASP A 314 7.10 -8.21 -25.16
CA ASP A 314 7.51 -6.85 -24.83
C ASP A 314 8.71 -6.37 -25.65
N ALA A 315 9.44 -7.30 -26.30
CA ALA A 315 10.69 -7.02 -27.00
C ALA A 315 10.51 -5.96 -28.09
N TYR A 316 9.38 -5.96 -28.80
CA TYR A 316 9.10 -4.95 -29.81
C TYR A 316 9.03 -3.54 -29.20
N LEU A 317 8.33 -3.37 -28.08
CA LEU A 317 8.13 -2.07 -27.45
C LEU A 317 9.39 -1.60 -26.71
N LYS A 318 10.06 -2.49 -25.97
CA LYS A 318 11.21 -2.15 -25.12
C LYS A 318 12.52 -2.08 -25.89
N CYS A 319 12.73 -2.97 -26.87
CA CYS A 319 14.00 -3.02 -27.58
C CYS A 319 14.05 -2.10 -28.81
N ARG A 320 12.91 -1.63 -29.35
CA ARG A 320 12.88 -0.67 -30.46
C ARG A 320 13.50 0.69 -30.12
N PRO A 321 13.19 1.33 -28.97
CA PRO A 321 13.81 2.59 -28.55
C PRO A 321 15.15 2.41 -27.83
N CYS A 322 15.62 1.18 -27.63
CA CYS A 322 16.84 0.92 -26.86
C CYS A 322 18.10 1.35 -27.64
N ALA A 323 18.89 2.25 -27.06
CA ALA A 323 20.14 2.74 -27.65
C ALA A 323 21.20 1.64 -27.86
N PHE A 324 21.16 0.59 -27.02
CA PHE A 324 22.09 -0.54 -27.09
C PHE A 324 21.59 -1.68 -27.98
N ARG A 325 20.51 -1.45 -28.74
CA ARG A 325 19.86 -2.45 -29.59
C ARG A 325 20.83 -3.22 -30.48
N GLU A 326 21.77 -2.53 -31.11
CA GLU A 326 22.70 -3.12 -32.10
C GLU A 326 23.78 -4.00 -31.44
N ILE A 327 24.12 -3.76 -30.17
CA ILE A 327 25.14 -4.52 -29.43
C ILE A 327 24.55 -5.45 -28.37
N CYS A 328 23.23 -5.58 -28.29
CA CYS A 328 22.55 -6.35 -27.26
C CYS A 328 22.68 -7.86 -27.53
N THR A 329 23.47 -8.55 -26.69
CA THR A 329 23.72 -9.99 -26.78
C THR A 329 22.43 -10.81 -26.72
N TRP A 330 21.54 -10.51 -25.78
CA TRP A 330 20.24 -11.17 -25.67
C TRP A 330 19.42 -11.11 -26.96
N ARG A 331 19.42 -9.97 -27.67
CA ARG A 331 18.71 -9.85 -28.95
C ARG A 331 19.33 -10.73 -30.03
N ALA A 332 20.65 -10.75 -30.12
CA ALA A 332 21.38 -11.56 -31.07
C ALA A 332 21.07 -13.06 -30.86
N GLU A 333 21.15 -13.51 -29.61
CA GLU A 333 20.81 -14.89 -29.21
C GLU A 333 19.36 -15.25 -29.57
N LYS A 334 18.39 -14.37 -29.31
CA LYS A 334 16.98 -14.62 -29.67
C LYS A 334 16.73 -14.67 -31.17
N ILE A 335 17.42 -13.85 -31.96
CA ILE A 335 17.35 -13.92 -33.43
C ILE A 335 17.91 -15.26 -33.91
N GLU A 336 19.03 -15.72 -33.34
CA GLU A 336 19.64 -17.00 -33.68
C GLU A 336 18.75 -18.19 -33.31
N GLU A 337 18.14 -18.19 -32.11
CA GLU A 337 17.18 -19.21 -31.68
C GLU A 337 16.00 -19.32 -32.66
N VAL A 338 15.45 -18.19 -33.11
CA VAL A 338 14.33 -18.17 -34.07
C VAL A 338 14.78 -18.70 -35.44
N ALA A 339 15.96 -18.28 -35.92
CA ALA A 339 16.52 -18.77 -37.18
C ALA A 339 16.76 -20.28 -37.15
N ASN A 340 17.29 -20.80 -36.04
CA ASN A 340 17.52 -22.24 -35.86
C ASN A 340 16.21 -23.02 -35.79
N LYS A 341 15.19 -22.52 -35.08
CA LYS A 341 13.85 -23.12 -35.06
C LYS A 341 13.22 -23.15 -36.46
N ALA A 342 13.38 -22.10 -37.26
CA ALA A 342 12.86 -22.06 -38.63
C ALA A 342 13.54 -23.10 -39.53
N LYS A 343 14.88 -23.23 -39.44
CA LYS A 343 15.64 -24.27 -40.15
C LYS A 343 15.14 -25.67 -39.79
N LEU A 344 14.98 -25.97 -38.50
CA LEU A 344 14.48 -27.27 -38.04
C LEU A 344 13.07 -27.56 -38.56
N ARG A 345 12.17 -26.58 -38.54
CA ARG A 345 10.81 -26.73 -39.10
C ARG A 345 10.83 -26.99 -40.61
N SER A 346 11.69 -26.32 -41.36
CA SER A 346 11.84 -26.56 -42.80
C SER A 346 12.36 -27.97 -43.10
N ALA A 347 13.34 -28.45 -42.34
CA ALA A 347 13.88 -29.80 -42.47
C ALA A 347 12.86 -30.88 -42.10
N ALA A 348 12.06 -30.66 -41.05
CA ALA A 348 10.98 -31.56 -40.67
C ALA A 348 9.89 -31.64 -41.75
N ARG A 349 9.52 -30.50 -42.36
CA ARG A 349 8.55 -30.47 -43.46
C ARG A 349 9.06 -31.19 -44.70
N ALA A 350 10.35 -31.05 -45.02
CA ALA A 350 10.97 -31.78 -46.13
C ALA A 350 10.99 -33.30 -45.88
N LYS A 351 11.25 -33.74 -44.64
CA LYS A 351 11.22 -35.16 -44.27
C LYS A 351 9.81 -35.77 -44.23
N SER A 352 8.76 -34.97 -44.02
CA SER A 352 7.37 -35.43 -44.01
C SER A 352 6.74 -35.50 -45.40
N GLN A 353 7.43 -34.99 -46.44
CA GLN A 353 6.98 -35.03 -47.84
C GLN A 353 7.64 -36.16 -48.64
N VAL A 354 8.55 -36.91 -48.01
CA VAL A 354 9.14 -38.17 -48.49
C VAL A 354 8.46 -39.30 -47.74
#